data_AF-B6Q4U7-F1
#
_entry.id   AF-B6Q4U7-F1
#
_cell.length_a   1.000
_cell.length_b   1.000
_cell.length_c   1.000
_cell.angle_alpha   90.00
_cell.angle_beta   90.00
_cell.angle_gamma   90.00
#
_symmetry.space_group_name_H-M   'P 1'
#
loop_
_entity.id
_entity.type
_entity.pdbx_description
1 polymer ?
#
loop_
_entity_poly.entity_id
_entity_poly.type
_entity_poly.pdbx_seq_one_letter_code
_entity_poly.pdbx_strand_id
1 'polypeptide(L)'
;MNIVRRIVKRLPSAPALASLEDVSREKGTRLSPLAFLRRRIRLRGNSTVSIPLGVVLIFPCVIIILIVLIFVRHPSSSGARVPAGSPPSIRRISEEHDKVFATGCLPIEPAVIDAAPRANAAFVVLARNKELEGVVQSLKSIERHFNRWWHYPYVFLNDGDFDQVFKDTVQNYTSGEVEFGKIDDSMWGFPDWVDHEVAREGIRKQGDAAIMYGGMESYHHMCRFYSGFFYKHPLLLKYEWYWRLEPDIKYFCDITYDPFLKMAEANKTYGFTIAVKELRETVPNIFRYASAYKRNKGLESKGLWEMFVEKPPQEEEKADSSKKEAIPEDLADIKPPEIDREAMEGEKYNMCHFWSNFEIARLDFFRSKEYEEFFEMMDRSGGFWMERWGDAPIHSLAAGALLAPRDIHYFRDFGYRHTTIQHCPANAPARQLTRIPYYEKTTEDEKARIEEDDYWASFDAVKENGVGCRCRCDTDIVDVEGKQGSCLTEWVEVAGGWASP
;
A
#
# COMPACT_ATOMS: atom_id res chain seq x y z
N MET A 1 -37.05 -37.02 -40.03
CA MET A 1 -35.96 -36.95 -41.04
C MET A 1 -34.62 -37.07 -40.34
N ASN A 2 -33.76 -37.90 -40.91
CA ASN A 2 -32.51 -38.42 -40.37
C ASN A 2 -31.51 -37.32 -39.97
N ILE A 3 -30.93 -37.41 -38.77
CA ILE A 3 -29.52 -37.04 -38.41
C ILE A 3 -29.21 -37.38 -36.93
N VAL A 4 -30.21 -37.65 -36.07
CA VAL A 4 -29.95 -38.04 -34.66
C VAL A 4 -29.63 -39.54 -34.48
N ARG A 5 -29.63 -40.34 -35.56
CA ARG A 5 -29.53 -41.81 -35.47
C ARG A 5 -28.12 -42.40 -35.55
N ARG A 6 -27.04 -41.63 -35.34
CA ARG A 6 -25.65 -42.14 -35.50
C ARG A 6 -24.66 -41.97 -34.34
N ILE A 7 -25.06 -41.48 -33.17
CA ILE A 7 -24.16 -41.36 -31.99
C ILE A 7 -24.71 -42.11 -30.77
N VAL A 8 -25.26 -43.32 -30.97
CA VAL A 8 -25.62 -44.24 -29.87
C VAL A 8 -24.95 -45.62 -30.06
N LYS A 9 -23.71 -45.63 -30.55
CA LYS A 9 -22.88 -46.84 -30.58
C LYS A 9 -21.44 -46.49 -30.26
N ARG A 10 -21.09 -46.53 -28.97
CA ARG A 10 -19.77 -46.96 -28.42
C ARG A 10 -19.69 -46.64 -26.93
N LEU A 11 -20.34 -47.47 -26.12
CA LEU A 11 -19.98 -47.69 -24.71
C LEU A 11 -20.21 -49.18 -24.41
N PRO A 12 -19.17 -49.97 -24.12
CA PRO A 12 -19.37 -51.28 -23.51
C PRO A 12 -19.49 -51.15 -22.00
N SER A 13 -20.61 -51.70 -21.51
CA SER A 13 -21.04 -51.91 -20.14
C SER A 13 -20.12 -52.87 -19.36
N ALA A 14 -19.78 -52.51 -18.12
CA ALA A 14 -19.17 -53.41 -17.15
C ALA A 14 -20.26 -54.26 -16.45
N PRO A 15 -20.03 -55.57 -16.22
CA PRO A 15 -21.00 -56.44 -15.55
C PRO A 15 -20.95 -56.30 -14.02
N ALA A 16 -22.12 -56.49 -13.40
CA ALA A 16 -22.36 -56.45 -11.97
C ALA A 16 -21.55 -57.52 -11.21
N LEU A 17 -21.04 -57.16 -10.03
CA LEU A 17 -20.38 -58.08 -9.10
C LEU A 17 -21.38 -58.49 -8.00
N ALA A 18 -21.51 -59.81 -7.84
CA ALA A 18 -22.44 -60.50 -6.96
C ALA A 18 -22.07 -60.37 -5.47
N SER A 19 -23.10 -60.60 -4.65
CA SER A 19 -23.17 -60.46 -3.21
C SER A 19 -22.23 -61.39 -2.42
N LEU A 20 -21.83 -60.89 -1.25
CA LEU A 20 -21.14 -61.58 -0.17
C LEU A 20 -22.01 -62.68 0.44
N GLU A 21 -22.03 -63.87 -0.14
CA GLU A 21 -22.61 -65.06 0.50
C GLU A 21 -22.07 -66.32 -0.19
N ASP A 22 -20.80 -66.67 0.07
CA ASP A 22 -20.34 -68.06 0.08
C ASP A 22 -18.88 -68.11 0.55
N VAL A 23 -18.68 -68.13 1.87
CA VAL A 23 -17.41 -68.51 2.48
C VAL A 23 -17.66 -69.77 3.27
N SER A 24 -17.55 -70.93 2.62
CA SER A 24 -17.20 -72.15 3.33
C SER A 24 -16.52 -73.17 2.41
N ARG A 25 -15.39 -73.69 2.91
CA ARG A 25 -14.58 -74.83 2.43
C ARG A 25 -13.47 -74.51 1.41
N GLU A 26 -12.24 -74.36 1.92
CA GLU A 26 -11.15 -75.29 1.59
C GLU A 26 -9.95 -75.13 2.54
N LYS A 27 -9.38 -76.25 2.99
CA LYS A 27 -8.19 -76.33 3.84
C LYS A 27 -6.94 -76.43 2.98
N GLY A 28 -5.93 -75.63 3.31
CA GLY A 28 -4.54 -76.12 3.41
C GLY A 28 -3.59 -75.88 2.24
N THR A 29 -2.74 -74.86 2.35
CA THR A 29 -1.29 -74.95 2.10
C THR A 29 -0.60 -73.75 2.75
N ARG A 30 0.28 -73.99 3.74
CA ARG A 30 1.07 -72.92 4.38
C ARG A 30 2.14 -72.42 3.41
N LEU A 31 1.93 -71.29 2.78
CA LEU A 31 2.98 -70.57 2.05
C LEU A 31 3.88 -69.84 3.04
N SER A 32 5.20 -69.98 2.89
CA SER A 32 6.20 -69.25 3.69
C SER A 32 5.93 -67.73 3.64
N PRO A 33 5.97 -66.99 4.77
CA PRO A 33 5.66 -65.56 4.81
C PRO A 33 6.54 -64.71 3.87
N LEU A 34 7.73 -65.23 3.53
CA LEU A 34 8.72 -64.55 2.68
C LEU A 34 8.58 -64.88 1.19
N ALA A 35 7.65 -65.75 0.80
CA ALA A 35 7.44 -66.09 -0.62
C ALA A 35 6.94 -64.90 -1.45
N PHE A 36 6.22 -63.97 -0.80
CA PHE A 36 5.70 -62.75 -1.44
C PHE A 36 6.81 -61.80 -1.89
N LEU A 37 7.90 -61.67 -1.12
CA LEU A 37 9.05 -60.81 -1.44
C LEU A 37 9.87 -61.32 -2.64
N ARG A 38 9.74 -62.61 -3.00
CA ARG A 38 10.38 -63.22 -4.16
C ARG A 38 9.56 -63.08 -5.46
N ARG A 39 8.33 -62.55 -5.41
CA ARG A 39 7.56 -62.24 -6.62
C ARG A 39 8.30 -61.16 -7.40
N ARG A 40 8.51 -61.37 -8.70
CA ARG A 40 9.12 -60.37 -9.57
C ARG A 40 8.04 -59.53 -10.22
N ILE A 41 8.21 -58.21 -10.19
CA ILE A 41 7.32 -57.26 -10.87
C ILE A 41 8.06 -56.69 -12.09
N ARG A 42 7.32 -56.53 -13.19
CA ARG A 42 7.78 -55.80 -14.37
C ARG A 42 7.35 -54.34 -14.23
N LEU A 43 8.29 -53.42 -14.40
CA LEU A 43 8.06 -51.97 -14.21
C LEU A 43 7.10 -51.36 -15.26
N ARG A 44 6.88 -52.05 -16.40
CA ARG A 44 5.92 -51.69 -17.44
C ARG A 44 5.51 -52.93 -18.24
N GLY A 45 4.30 -52.94 -18.82
CA GLY A 45 3.69 -54.12 -19.46
C GLY A 45 4.54 -54.83 -20.52
N ASN A 46 5.43 -54.10 -21.22
CA ASN A 46 6.30 -54.63 -22.28
C ASN A 46 7.81 -54.62 -21.93
N SER A 47 8.19 -54.45 -20.66
CA SER A 47 9.62 -54.43 -20.28
C SER A 47 10.18 -55.85 -20.10
N THR A 48 11.38 -56.09 -20.64
CA THR A 48 12.13 -57.35 -20.49
C THR A 48 12.84 -57.48 -19.12
N VAL A 49 12.89 -56.40 -18.36
CA VAL A 49 13.54 -56.31 -17.05
C VAL A 49 12.53 -56.59 -15.93
N SER A 50 12.84 -57.54 -15.04
CA SER A 50 12.02 -57.92 -13.89
C SER A 50 12.80 -57.75 -12.60
N ILE A 51 12.24 -57.03 -11.63
CA ILE A 51 12.87 -56.74 -10.34
C ILE A 51 12.12 -57.48 -9.23
N PRO A 52 12.80 -58.08 -8.23
CA PRO A 52 12.14 -58.68 -7.08
C PRO A 52 11.35 -57.62 -6.29
N LEU A 53 10.11 -57.93 -5.94
CA LEU A 53 9.21 -57.03 -5.20
C LEU A 53 9.81 -56.59 -3.86
N GLY A 54 10.57 -57.47 -3.19
CA GLY A 54 11.29 -57.11 -1.98
C GLY A 54 12.31 -55.98 -2.17
N VAL A 55 12.96 -55.89 -3.34
CA VAL A 55 13.91 -54.80 -3.63
C VAL A 55 13.15 -53.47 -3.78
N VAL A 56 12.01 -53.47 -4.47
CA VAL A 56 11.20 -52.26 -4.67
C VAL A 56 10.65 -51.72 -3.34
N LEU A 57 10.27 -52.60 -2.42
CA LEU A 57 9.73 -52.20 -1.12
C LEU A 57 10.81 -51.79 -0.10
N ILE A 58 11.97 -52.46 -0.12
CA ILE A 58 13.03 -52.25 0.89
C ILE A 58 13.95 -51.09 0.50
N PHE A 59 14.20 -50.87 -0.79
CA PHE A 59 15.10 -49.82 -1.28
C PHE A 59 14.78 -48.40 -0.79
N PRO A 60 13.52 -47.89 -0.85
CA PRO A 60 13.19 -46.57 -0.32
C PRO A 60 13.37 -46.50 1.20
N CYS A 61 13.05 -47.57 1.94
CA CYS A 61 13.26 -47.62 3.39
C CYS A 61 14.75 -47.56 3.76
N VAL A 62 15.61 -48.25 3.00
CA VAL A 62 17.07 -48.20 3.20
C VAL A 62 17.64 -46.82 2.88
N ILE A 63 17.13 -46.14 1.85
CA ILE A 63 17.52 -44.74 1.54
C ILE A 63 17.14 -43.81 2.69
N ILE A 64 15.93 -43.92 3.24
CA ILE A 64 15.50 -43.09 4.37
C ILE A 64 16.38 -43.34 5.60
N ILE A 65 16.69 -44.61 5.90
CA ILE A 65 17.57 -44.96 7.01
C ILE A 65 19.00 -44.41 6.79
N LEU A 66 19.52 -44.46 5.57
CA LEU A 66 20.81 -43.86 5.23
C LEU A 66 20.81 -42.34 5.39
N ILE A 67 19.76 -41.64 4.96
CA ILE A 67 19.61 -40.19 5.16
C ILE A 67 19.60 -39.86 6.66
N VAL A 68 18.81 -40.60 7.45
CA VAL A 68 18.75 -40.42 8.91
C VAL A 68 20.11 -40.70 9.55
N LEU A 69 20.82 -41.75 9.12
CA LEU A 69 22.16 -42.06 9.64
C LEU A 69 23.20 -41.00 9.25
N ILE A 70 23.11 -40.42 8.06
CA ILE A 70 23.98 -39.31 7.63
C ILE A 70 23.70 -38.07 8.51
N PHE A 71 22.43 -37.72 8.72
CA PHE A 71 22.05 -36.59 9.59
C PHE A 71 22.45 -36.80 11.06
N VAL A 72 22.36 -38.03 11.58
CA VAL A 72 22.71 -38.33 12.97
C VAL A 72 24.23 -38.49 13.18
N ARG A 73 24.99 -38.86 12.15
CA ARG A 73 26.45 -39.09 12.25
C ARG A 73 27.30 -37.93 11.76
N HIS A 74 26.74 -36.86 11.20
CA HIS A 74 27.52 -35.65 10.90
C HIS A 74 27.99 -35.00 12.22
N PRO A 75 29.30 -34.93 12.49
CA PRO A 75 29.84 -34.35 13.71
C PRO A 75 29.96 -32.83 13.53
N SER A 76 28.82 -32.16 13.66
CA SER A 76 28.77 -30.73 14.03
C SER A 76 27.76 -30.56 15.16
N SER A 77 27.94 -31.35 16.22
CA SER A 77 27.24 -31.19 17.49
C SER A 77 27.92 -30.11 18.33
N SER A 78 27.74 -28.85 17.94
CA SER A 78 27.69 -27.77 18.93
C SER A 78 26.26 -27.76 19.48
N GLY A 79 26.14 -27.77 20.81
CA GLY A 79 24.94 -28.13 21.55
C GLY A 79 23.61 -27.65 20.96
N ALA A 80 22.60 -28.52 21.08
CA ALA A 80 21.23 -28.28 20.66
C ALA A 80 20.65 -27.03 21.34
N ARG A 81 20.88 -25.86 20.74
CA ARG A 81 19.91 -24.78 20.76
C ARG A 81 18.77 -25.25 19.85
N VAL A 82 17.57 -25.30 20.41
CA VAL A 82 16.32 -25.31 19.65
C VAL A 82 16.48 -24.34 18.48
N PRO A 83 16.18 -24.70 17.22
CA PRO A 83 16.25 -23.73 16.15
C PRO A 83 15.36 -22.56 16.56
N ALA A 84 15.92 -21.36 16.62
CA ALA A 84 15.11 -20.15 16.65
C ALA A 84 14.05 -20.33 15.55
N GLY A 85 12.78 -20.13 15.91
CA GLY A 85 11.67 -20.27 14.98
C GLY A 85 11.97 -19.52 13.68
N SER A 86 11.38 -19.97 12.58
CA SER A 86 11.41 -19.23 11.32
C SER A 86 11.19 -17.74 11.61
N PRO A 87 12.02 -16.82 11.09
CA PRO A 87 11.87 -15.41 11.38
C PRO A 87 10.42 -14.99 11.08
N PRO A 88 9.83 -14.10 11.91
CA PRO A 88 8.43 -13.74 11.76
C PRO A 88 8.19 -13.21 10.34
N SER A 89 7.06 -13.61 9.76
CA SER A 89 6.69 -13.20 8.39
C SER A 89 6.57 -11.68 8.24
N ILE A 90 6.28 -10.98 9.35
CA ILE A 90 6.20 -9.53 9.42
C ILE A 90 7.31 -9.04 10.37
N ARG A 91 8.21 -8.22 9.84
CA ARG A 91 9.29 -7.61 10.63
C ARG A 91 8.76 -6.39 11.38
N ARG A 92 9.22 -6.19 12.61
CA ARG A 92 8.89 -4.99 13.38
C ARG A 92 9.73 -3.81 12.91
N ILE A 93 9.06 -2.68 12.72
CA ILE A 93 9.71 -1.38 12.48
C ILE A 93 10.07 -0.77 13.85
N SER A 94 11.17 -0.04 13.92
CA SER A 94 11.54 0.74 15.11
C SER A 94 10.41 1.69 15.53
N GLU A 95 10.18 1.82 16.84
CA GLU A 95 9.22 2.78 17.40
C GLU A 95 9.90 4.11 17.81
N GLU A 96 11.16 4.34 17.40
CA GLU A 96 11.95 5.51 17.81
C GLU A 96 11.31 6.84 17.37
N HIS A 97 10.91 6.93 16.11
CA HIS A 97 10.29 8.13 15.54
C HIS A 97 8.79 7.96 15.30
N ASP A 98 8.35 6.73 15.07
CA ASP A 98 6.98 6.47 14.68
C ASP A 98 6.42 5.18 15.27
N LYS A 99 5.57 5.35 16.29
CA LYS A 99 4.85 4.28 16.95
C LYS A 99 3.40 4.25 16.47
N VAL A 100 2.90 3.05 16.17
CA VAL A 100 1.46 2.86 15.91
C VAL A 100 0.63 3.33 17.10
N PHE A 101 -0.43 4.11 16.84
CA PHE A 101 -1.28 4.64 17.91
C PHE A 101 -2.08 3.54 18.62
N ALA A 102 -2.46 2.49 17.89
CA ALA A 102 -3.11 1.31 18.43
C ALA A 102 -2.54 0.02 17.83
N THR A 103 -2.76 -1.11 18.52
CA THR A 103 -2.41 -2.44 18.03
C THR A 103 -3.57 -3.36 18.33
N GLY A 104 -4.27 -3.80 17.28
CA GLY A 104 -5.61 -4.35 17.41
C GLY A 104 -6.63 -3.27 17.72
N CYS A 105 -7.81 -3.68 18.15
CA CYS A 105 -8.95 -2.83 18.39
C CYS A 105 -8.94 -2.24 19.80
N LEU A 106 -9.30 -0.96 19.91
CA LEU A 106 -9.66 -0.33 21.18
C LEU A 106 -11.18 -0.48 21.45
N PRO A 107 -11.60 -0.47 22.71
CA PRO A 107 -13.02 -0.52 23.06
C PRO A 107 -13.78 0.68 22.49
N ILE A 108 -14.90 0.39 21.82
CA ILE A 108 -15.85 1.40 21.32
C ILE A 108 -17.04 1.42 22.26
N GLU A 109 -17.02 2.35 23.21
CA GLU A 109 -18.10 2.57 24.17
C GLU A 109 -18.82 3.87 23.80
N PRO A 110 -20.10 3.84 23.35
CA PRO A 110 -20.80 5.03 22.87
C PRO A 110 -20.78 6.19 23.88
N ALA A 111 -21.03 5.91 25.16
CA ALA A 111 -21.01 6.94 26.21
C ALA A 111 -19.63 7.60 26.39
N VAL A 112 -18.54 6.86 26.17
CA VAL A 112 -17.17 7.39 26.25
C VAL A 112 -16.86 8.21 25.01
N ILE A 113 -17.26 7.73 23.84
CA ILE A 113 -17.03 8.42 22.57
C ILE A 113 -17.80 9.74 22.51
N ASP A 114 -19.07 9.74 22.89
CA ASP A 114 -19.92 10.94 22.92
C ASP A 114 -19.40 11.98 23.92
N ALA A 115 -18.78 11.55 25.02
CA ALA A 115 -18.18 12.43 26.03
C ALA A 115 -16.74 12.84 25.72
N ALA A 116 -16.05 12.13 24.81
CA ALA A 116 -14.66 12.41 24.47
C ALA A 116 -14.56 13.75 23.69
N PRO A 117 -13.46 14.50 23.87
CA PRO A 117 -13.21 15.67 23.03
C PRO A 117 -13.14 15.29 21.55
N ARG A 118 -13.22 16.29 20.67
CA ARG A 118 -13.00 16.14 19.23
C ARG A 118 -11.96 17.13 18.77
N ALA A 119 -11.11 16.71 17.84
CA ALA A 119 -10.20 17.62 17.18
C ALA A 119 -10.99 18.57 16.27
N ASN A 120 -10.42 19.75 15.97
CA ASN A 120 -10.97 20.63 14.95
C ASN A 120 -10.56 20.12 13.55
N ALA A 121 -11.33 19.19 13.00
CA ALA A 121 -10.98 18.47 11.78
C ALA A 121 -12.18 18.24 10.85
N ALA A 122 -11.89 18.01 9.57
CA ALA A 122 -12.89 17.61 8.58
C ALA A 122 -12.31 16.63 7.55
N PHE A 123 -13.19 15.81 6.97
CA PHE A 123 -12.89 15.14 5.72
C PHE A 123 -12.94 16.13 4.57
N VAL A 124 -12.02 16.01 3.62
CA VAL A 124 -11.95 16.85 2.42
C VAL A 124 -12.01 15.98 1.19
N VAL A 125 -13.01 16.23 0.34
CA VAL A 125 -13.28 15.45 -0.87
C VAL A 125 -13.34 16.40 -2.06
N LEU A 126 -12.45 16.24 -3.03
CA LEU A 126 -12.58 16.87 -4.34
C LEU A 126 -13.27 15.88 -5.28
N ALA A 127 -14.47 16.21 -5.74
CA ALA A 127 -15.23 15.33 -6.63
C ALA A 127 -16.14 16.12 -7.55
N ARG A 128 -16.37 15.59 -8.76
CA ARG A 128 -17.35 16.13 -9.70
C ARG A 128 -18.66 15.35 -9.58
N ASN A 129 -19.76 15.96 -10.04
CA ASN A 129 -21.09 15.31 -10.01
C ASN A 129 -21.11 13.91 -10.65
N LYS A 130 -20.31 13.71 -11.72
CA LYS A 130 -20.20 12.42 -12.43
C LYS A 130 -19.51 11.30 -11.64
N GLU A 131 -18.82 11.63 -10.55
CA GLU A 131 -18.09 10.69 -9.69
C GLU A 131 -18.93 10.25 -8.47
N LEU A 132 -20.23 10.58 -8.45
CA LEU A 132 -21.14 10.29 -7.34
C LEU A 132 -21.11 8.82 -6.90
N GLU A 133 -21.09 7.88 -7.85
CA GLU A 133 -21.05 6.44 -7.51
C GLU A 133 -19.79 6.08 -6.73
N GLY A 134 -18.62 6.54 -7.20
CA GLY A 134 -17.34 6.31 -6.52
C GLY A 134 -17.28 7.01 -5.16
N VAL A 135 -17.86 8.20 -5.04
CA VAL A 135 -18.02 8.90 -3.75
C VAL A 135 -18.87 8.08 -2.78
N VAL A 136 -20.00 7.55 -3.22
CA VAL A 136 -20.88 6.71 -2.39
C VAL A 136 -20.14 5.46 -1.89
N GLN A 137 -19.33 4.82 -2.74
CA GLN A 137 -18.51 3.67 -2.32
C GLN A 137 -17.51 4.06 -1.22
N SER A 138 -16.83 5.19 -1.38
CA SER A 138 -15.90 5.72 -0.38
C SER A 138 -16.60 6.03 0.93
N LEU A 139 -17.76 6.69 0.88
CA LEU A 139 -18.56 7.06 2.06
C LEU A 139 -19.02 5.82 2.83
N LYS A 140 -19.60 4.82 2.14
CA LYS A 140 -19.99 3.54 2.76
C LYS A 140 -18.82 2.90 3.52
N SER A 141 -17.62 2.94 2.92
CA SER A 141 -16.43 2.33 3.50
C SER A 141 -15.93 3.08 4.73
N ILE A 142 -15.73 4.40 4.65
CA ILE A 142 -15.23 5.18 5.80
C ILE A 142 -16.26 5.25 6.93
N GLU A 143 -17.56 5.33 6.62
CA GLU A 143 -18.61 5.32 7.65
C GLU A 143 -18.64 3.99 8.39
N ARG A 144 -18.55 2.86 7.68
CA ARG A 144 -18.50 1.52 8.29
C ARG A 144 -17.33 1.37 9.25
N HIS A 145 -16.14 1.80 8.82
CA HIS A 145 -14.89 1.51 9.51
C HIS A 145 -14.40 2.60 10.46
N PHE A 146 -15.00 3.79 10.43
CA PHE A 146 -14.57 4.90 11.28
C PHE A 146 -15.72 5.85 11.62
N ASN A 147 -16.26 6.57 10.64
CA ASN A 147 -16.97 7.82 10.94
C ASN A 147 -18.34 7.63 11.62
N ARG A 148 -18.91 6.42 11.55
CA ARG A 148 -20.11 6.04 12.32
C ARG A 148 -19.98 6.24 13.82
N TRP A 149 -18.76 6.36 14.34
CA TRP A 149 -18.49 6.55 15.76
C TRP A 149 -18.11 7.99 16.11
N TRP A 150 -17.36 8.69 15.25
CA TRP A 150 -16.85 10.04 15.58
C TRP A 150 -17.62 11.20 14.96
N HIS A 151 -18.36 10.96 13.87
CA HIS A 151 -19.21 11.95 13.21
C HIS A 151 -18.48 13.24 12.81
N TYR A 152 -17.24 13.12 12.32
CA TYR A 152 -16.50 14.25 11.76
C TYR A 152 -17.20 14.78 10.50
N PRO A 153 -17.18 16.11 10.28
CA PRO A 153 -17.83 16.73 9.13
C PRO A 153 -17.09 16.45 7.81
N TYR A 154 -17.82 16.55 6.71
CA TYR A 154 -17.32 16.43 5.35
C TYR A 154 -17.38 17.78 4.61
N VAL A 155 -16.29 18.14 3.95
CA VAL A 155 -16.21 19.29 3.04
C VAL A 155 -16.00 18.77 1.63
N PHE A 156 -17.03 18.89 0.80
CA PHE A 156 -16.98 18.56 -0.62
C PHE A 156 -16.65 19.80 -1.44
N LEU A 157 -15.63 19.70 -2.29
CA LEU A 157 -15.18 20.76 -3.19
C LEU A 157 -15.30 20.30 -4.65
N ASN A 158 -15.61 21.23 -5.55
CA ASN A 158 -15.79 20.98 -6.99
C ASN A 158 -15.47 22.25 -7.78
N ASP A 159 -14.89 22.11 -8.96
CA ASP A 159 -14.65 23.21 -9.90
C ASP A 159 -15.94 23.68 -10.61
N GLY A 160 -17.02 22.88 -10.51
CA GLY A 160 -18.37 23.25 -10.88
C GLY A 160 -19.33 23.34 -9.69
N ASP A 161 -20.60 23.62 -9.98
CA ASP A 161 -21.67 23.56 -9.00
C ASP A 161 -22.09 22.11 -8.73
N PHE A 162 -22.21 21.72 -7.46
CA PHE A 162 -22.83 20.45 -7.09
C PHE A 162 -24.34 20.49 -7.35
N ASP A 163 -24.85 19.51 -8.08
CA ASP A 163 -26.28 19.36 -8.31
C ASP A 163 -27.02 18.83 -7.07
N GLN A 164 -28.34 18.94 -7.07
CA GLN A 164 -29.14 18.54 -5.91
C GLN A 164 -29.11 17.03 -5.67
N VAL A 165 -29.02 16.23 -6.74
CA VAL A 165 -28.96 14.76 -6.63
C VAL A 165 -27.68 14.34 -5.89
N PHE A 166 -26.55 14.94 -6.23
CA PHE A 166 -25.29 14.73 -5.53
C PHE A 166 -25.40 15.09 -4.06
N LYS A 167 -25.91 16.29 -3.75
CA LYS A 167 -26.04 16.79 -2.37
C LYS A 167 -26.94 15.89 -1.52
N ASP A 168 -28.13 15.58 -2.02
CA ASP A 168 -29.11 14.75 -1.31
C ASP A 168 -28.58 13.33 -1.08
N THR A 169 -27.91 12.76 -2.09
CA THR A 169 -27.32 11.43 -2.00
C THR A 169 -26.22 11.40 -0.96
N VAL A 170 -25.24 12.31 -1.04
CA VAL A 170 -24.13 12.37 -0.07
C VAL A 170 -24.65 12.53 1.35
N GLN A 171 -25.59 13.45 1.59
CA GLN A 171 -26.17 13.68 2.92
C GLN A 171 -26.84 12.42 3.48
N ASN A 172 -27.43 11.58 2.64
CA ASN A 172 -28.04 10.31 3.04
C ASN A 172 -27.00 9.24 3.45
N TYR A 173 -25.76 9.35 2.96
CA TYR A 173 -24.67 8.41 3.22
C TYR A 173 -23.76 8.81 4.38
N THR A 174 -23.84 10.04 4.87
CA THR A 174 -22.95 10.58 5.90
C THR A 174 -23.62 10.66 7.26
N SER A 175 -22.89 10.36 8.33
CA SER A 175 -23.37 10.54 9.70
C SER A 175 -22.99 11.91 10.31
N GLY A 176 -21.95 12.56 9.78
CA GLY A 176 -21.52 13.91 10.15
C GLY A 176 -22.15 15.02 9.29
N GLU A 177 -21.92 16.28 9.67
CA GLU A 177 -22.35 17.45 8.88
C GLU A 177 -21.64 17.50 7.52
N VAL A 178 -22.31 18.01 6.49
CA VAL A 178 -21.75 18.10 5.14
C VAL A 178 -21.84 19.52 4.60
N GLU A 179 -20.72 20.06 4.13
CA GLU A 179 -20.61 21.34 3.47
C GLU A 179 -20.19 21.16 2.01
N PHE A 180 -20.77 21.93 1.10
CA PHE A 180 -20.47 21.90 -0.32
C PHE A 180 -19.92 23.25 -0.76
N GLY A 181 -18.69 23.25 -1.28
CA GLY A 181 -17.98 24.43 -1.76
C GLY A 181 -17.70 24.35 -3.26
N LYS A 182 -17.84 25.49 -3.94
CA LYS A 182 -17.37 25.66 -5.32
C LYS A 182 -16.00 26.33 -5.28
N ILE A 183 -15.05 25.75 -6.02
CA ILE A 183 -13.73 26.33 -6.21
C ILE A 183 -13.85 27.48 -7.20
N ASP A 184 -13.37 28.66 -6.81
CA ASP A 184 -13.38 29.81 -7.70
C ASP A 184 -12.19 29.79 -8.68
N ASP A 185 -12.32 30.63 -9.72
CA ASP A 185 -11.34 30.73 -10.81
C ASP A 185 -9.95 31.23 -10.35
N SER A 186 -9.83 31.79 -9.14
CA SER A 186 -8.53 32.19 -8.59
C SER A 186 -7.71 30.99 -8.09
N MET A 187 -8.40 29.91 -7.72
CA MET A 187 -7.82 28.66 -7.23
C MET A 187 -7.80 27.55 -8.28
N TRP A 188 -8.62 27.66 -9.33
CA TRP A 188 -8.75 26.66 -10.40
C TRP A 188 -8.66 27.29 -11.79
N GLY A 189 -7.64 26.92 -12.55
CA GLY A 189 -7.36 27.48 -13.87
C GLY A 189 -5.90 27.84 -14.05
N PHE A 190 -5.59 28.41 -15.23
CA PHE A 190 -4.26 28.93 -15.52
C PHE A 190 -4.03 30.27 -14.80
N PRO A 191 -2.90 30.45 -14.11
CA PRO A 191 -2.59 31.71 -13.44
C PRO A 191 -2.12 32.77 -14.45
N ASP A 192 -2.33 34.05 -14.12
CA ASP A 192 -2.06 35.21 -15.01
C ASP A 192 -0.63 35.31 -15.55
N TRP A 193 0.35 34.69 -14.86
CA TRP A 193 1.75 34.72 -15.28
C TRP A 193 2.09 33.68 -16.35
N VAL A 194 1.16 32.76 -16.64
CA VAL A 194 1.30 31.71 -17.65
C VAL A 194 0.66 32.15 -18.95
N ASP A 195 1.33 31.94 -20.07
CA ASP A 195 0.67 31.98 -21.37
C ASP A 195 -0.17 30.72 -21.54
N HIS A 196 -1.49 30.89 -21.60
CA HIS A 196 -2.44 29.77 -21.62
C HIS A 196 -2.26 28.86 -22.85
N GLU A 197 -1.85 29.40 -24.00
CA GLU A 197 -1.63 28.59 -25.20
C GLU A 197 -0.34 27.79 -25.10
N VAL A 198 0.71 28.37 -24.50
CA VAL A 198 1.95 27.64 -24.22
C VAL A 198 1.70 26.50 -23.23
N ALA A 199 0.92 26.74 -22.17
CA ALA A 199 0.55 25.71 -21.21
C ALA A 199 -0.27 24.59 -21.85
N ARG A 200 -1.30 24.93 -22.64
CA ARG A 200 -2.09 23.94 -23.39
C ARG A 200 -1.24 23.13 -24.36
N GLU A 201 -0.31 23.76 -25.05
CA GLU A 201 0.63 23.06 -25.93
C GLU A 201 1.57 22.13 -25.13
N GLY A 202 2.01 22.54 -23.95
CA GLY A 202 2.76 21.70 -23.01
C GLY A 202 1.99 20.44 -22.63
N ILE A 203 0.73 20.59 -22.21
CA ILE A 203 -0.18 19.48 -21.89
C ILE A 203 -0.41 18.59 -23.12
N ARG A 204 -0.64 19.18 -24.29
CA ARG A 204 -0.84 18.43 -25.54
C ARG A 204 0.38 17.57 -25.89
N LYS A 205 1.60 18.09 -25.75
CA LYS A 205 2.84 17.32 -25.96
C LYS A 205 2.98 16.14 -25.01
N GLN A 206 2.55 16.28 -23.76
CA GLN A 206 2.56 15.19 -22.79
C GLN A 206 1.53 14.11 -23.17
N GLY A 207 0.36 14.52 -23.66
CA GLY A 207 -0.63 13.62 -24.27
C GLY A 207 -0.08 12.87 -25.49
N ASP A 208 0.61 13.58 -26.40
CA ASP A 208 1.27 12.98 -27.57
C ASP A 208 2.36 11.96 -27.17
N ALA A 209 3.05 12.22 -26.03
CA ALA A 209 4.05 11.31 -25.45
C ALA A 209 3.44 10.15 -24.64
N ALA A 210 2.11 10.03 -24.59
CA ALA A 210 1.37 9.01 -23.84
C ALA A 210 1.70 8.98 -22.34
N ILE A 211 2.06 10.13 -21.75
CA ILE A 211 2.24 10.26 -20.30
C ILE A 211 0.87 10.10 -19.63
N MET A 212 0.79 9.26 -18.60
CA MET A 212 -0.46 8.99 -17.88
C MET A 212 -1.07 10.31 -17.38
N TYR A 213 -2.30 10.59 -17.84
CA TYR A 213 -3.04 11.82 -17.57
C TYR A 213 -2.40 13.13 -18.07
N GLY A 214 -1.24 13.08 -18.72
CA GLY A 214 -0.50 14.27 -19.16
C GLY A 214 -1.21 15.09 -20.24
N GLY A 215 -2.14 14.49 -21.00
CA GLY A 215 -2.99 15.21 -21.96
C GLY A 215 -4.27 15.79 -21.37
N MET A 216 -4.54 15.64 -20.07
CA MET A 216 -5.80 16.04 -19.45
C MET A 216 -5.67 17.33 -18.65
N GLU A 217 -6.06 18.47 -19.24
CA GLU A 217 -5.93 19.79 -18.61
C GLU A 217 -6.52 19.86 -17.18
N SER A 218 -7.71 19.29 -16.96
CA SER A 218 -8.33 19.27 -15.62
C SER A 218 -7.49 18.52 -14.57
N TYR A 219 -6.66 17.56 -14.99
CA TYR A 219 -5.77 16.83 -14.08
C TYR A 219 -4.62 17.72 -13.60
N HIS A 220 -4.07 18.56 -14.47
CA HIS A 220 -3.04 19.54 -14.11
C HIS A 220 -3.61 20.59 -13.13
N HIS A 221 -4.82 21.08 -13.38
CA HIS A 221 -5.53 21.98 -12.45
C HIS A 221 -5.75 21.31 -11.08
N MET A 222 -6.17 20.04 -11.06
CA MET A 222 -6.34 19.27 -9.83
C MET A 222 -5.04 19.14 -9.03
N CYS A 223 -3.93 18.75 -9.67
CA CYS A 223 -2.65 18.61 -8.99
C CYS A 223 -2.15 19.94 -8.42
N ARG A 224 -2.32 21.04 -9.17
CA ARG A 224 -2.00 22.38 -8.67
C ARG A 224 -2.90 22.80 -7.49
N PHE A 225 -4.20 22.51 -7.57
CA PHE A 225 -5.15 22.83 -6.51
C PHE A 225 -4.82 22.12 -5.19
N TYR A 226 -4.57 20.81 -5.24
CA TYR A 226 -4.15 20.06 -4.06
C TYR A 226 -2.77 20.49 -3.55
N SER A 227 -1.85 20.91 -4.44
CA SER A 227 -0.53 21.39 -4.03
C SER A 227 -0.53 22.74 -3.32
N GLY A 228 -1.53 23.61 -3.53
CA GLY A 228 -1.37 25.02 -3.15
C GLY A 228 -2.63 25.80 -2.78
N PHE A 229 -3.82 25.21 -2.92
CA PHE A 229 -5.07 25.98 -2.81
C PHE A 229 -6.14 25.35 -1.94
N PHE A 230 -6.22 24.01 -1.83
CA PHE A 230 -7.31 23.39 -1.06
C PHE A 230 -7.42 23.96 0.36
N TYR A 231 -6.30 24.08 1.07
CA TYR A 231 -6.23 24.59 2.44
C TYR A 231 -6.54 26.10 2.59
N LYS A 232 -6.66 26.82 1.48
CA LYS A 232 -7.06 28.24 1.39
C LYS A 232 -8.56 28.43 1.15
N HIS A 233 -9.26 27.38 0.74
CA HIS A 233 -10.69 27.46 0.47
C HIS A 233 -11.46 27.95 1.71
N PRO A 234 -12.44 28.87 1.59
CA PRO A 234 -13.12 29.48 2.74
C PRO A 234 -13.70 28.48 3.76
N LEU A 235 -14.25 27.36 3.28
CA LEU A 235 -14.80 26.30 4.14
C LEU A 235 -13.74 25.60 5.01
N LEU A 236 -12.46 25.64 4.59
CA LEU A 236 -11.36 24.99 5.29
C LEU A 236 -10.62 25.90 6.26
N LEU A 237 -10.83 27.22 6.20
CA LEU A 237 -10.16 28.20 7.06
C LEU A 237 -10.44 27.99 8.56
N LYS A 238 -11.59 27.40 8.89
CA LYS A 238 -12.00 27.13 10.27
C LYS A 238 -11.40 25.85 10.87
N TYR A 239 -10.84 24.95 10.05
CA TYR A 239 -10.31 23.66 10.50
C TYR A 239 -8.80 23.71 10.71
N GLU A 240 -8.32 22.89 11.66
CA GLU A 240 -6.89 22.68 11.95
C GLU A 240 -6.33 21.45 11.23
N TRP A 241 -7.15 20.41 11.09
CA TRP A 241 -6.77 19.15 10.47
C TRP A 241 -7.68 18.83 9.29
N TYR A 242 -7.14 18.12 8.31
CA TYR A 242 -7.95 17.48 7.28
C TYR A 242 -7.59 16.02 7.13
N TRP A 243 -8.56 15.25 6.67
CA TRP A 243 -8.35 13.91 6.12
C TRP A 243 -8.86 13.88 4.69
N ARG A 244 -7.95 13.74 3.72
CA ARG A 244 -8.33 13.61 2.32
C ARG A 244 -8.97 12.26 2.04
N LEU A 245 -10.11 12.29 1.38
CA LEU A 245 -10.77 11.12 0.81
C LEU A 245 -10.99 11.35 -0.68
N GLU A 246 -10.69 10.33 -1.48
CA GLU A 246 -10.98 10.30 -2.92
C GLU A 246 -12.21 9.44 -3.21
N PRO A 247 -12.87 9.61 -4.37
CA PRO A 247 -13.79 8.61 -4.90
C PRO A 247 -13.10 7.24 -5.06
N ASP A 248 -13.89 6.15 -5.02
CA ASP A 248 -13.43 4.78 -5.28
C ASP A 248 -12.34 4.25 -4.32
N ILE A 249 -12.35 4.70 -3.06
CA ILE A 249 -11.49 4.15 -2.01
C ILE A 249 -12.16 3.01 -1.24
N LYS A 250 -11.35 2.17 -0.59
CA LYS A 250 -11.80 1.17 0.38
C LYS A 250 -10.92 1.14 1.61
N TYR A 251 -11.55 1.15 2.77
CA TYR A 251 -10.96 0.73 4.04
C TYR A 251 -11.26 -0.74 4.29
N PHE A 252 -10.28 -1.45 4.86
CA PHE A 252 -10.40 -2.90 5.14
C PHE A 252 -10.43 -3.22 6.63
N CYS A 253 -9.99 -2.28 7.47
CA CYS A 253 -9.82 -2.45 8.90
C CYS A 253 -10.71 -1.46 9.66
N ASP A 254 -11.21 -1.86 10.82
CA ASP A 254 -11.89 -0.94 11.72
C ASP A 254 -10.88 -0.02 12.40
N ILE A 255 -11.14 1.28 12.33
CA ILE A 255 -10.33 2.32 12.97
C ILE A 255 -11.04 2.65 14.28
N THR A 256 -10.52 2.16 15.40
CA THR A 256 -11.23 2.16 16.69
C THR A 256 -10.78 3.27 17.66
N TYR A 257 -10.12 4.29 17.15
CA TYR A 257 -9.68 5.47 17.87
C TYR A 257 -9.77 6.70 16.99
N ASP A 258 -9.72 7.89 17.60
CA ASP A 258 -9.70 9.16 16.87
C ASP A 258 -8.26 9.46 16.38
N PRO A 259 -7.97 9.36 15.07
CA PRO A 259 -6.62 9.61 14.56
C PRO A 259 -6.24 11.09 14.63
N PHE A 260 -7.18 12.03 14.53
CA PHE A 260 -6.85 13.45 14.61
C PHE A 260 -6.36 13.81 16.02
N LEU A 261 -7.05 13.31 17.05
CA LEU A 261 -6.59 13.49 18.42
C LEU A 261 -5.25 12.82 18.67
N LYS A 262 -5.03 11.60 18.16
CA LYS A 262 -3.74 10.91 18.33
C LYS A 262 -2.59 11.62 17.63
N MET A 263 -2.82 12.14 16.43
CA MET A 263 -1.85 12.95 15.71
C MET A 263 -1.51 14.23 16.49
N ALA A 264 -2.52 14.92 17.05
CA ALA A 264 -2.31 16.10 17.87
C ALA A 264 -1.56 15.80 19.18
N GLU A 265 -1.96 14.76 19.93
CA GLU A 265 -1.32 14.33 21.17
C GLU A 265 0.16 13.95 20.96
N ALA A 266 0.47 13.34 19.82
CA ALA A 266 1.82 12.91 19.46
C ALA A 266 2.64 13.99 18.74
N ASN A 267 2.10 15.22 18.59
CA ASN A 267 2.73 16.33 17.85
C ASN A 267 3.14 15.95 16.41
N LYS A 268 2.34 15.11 15.76
CA LYS A 268 2.52 14.77 14.35
C LYS A 268 2.01 15.92 13.48
N THR A 269 2.50 15.99 12.25
CA THR A 269 2.12 17.01 11.27
C THR A 269 1.42 16.40 10.06
N TYR A 270 1.88 15.24 9.61
CA TYR A 270 1.41 14.61 8.38
C TYR A 270 1.40 13.08 8.54
N GLY A 271 0.40 12.40 8.00
CA GLY A 271 0.33 10.96 8.04
C GLY A 271 -0.20 10.34 6.76
N PHE A 272 0.32 9.14 6.47
CA PHE A 272 0.12 8.43 5.21
C PHE A 272 -0.16 6.94 5.45
N THR A 273 -0.67 6.25 4.43
CA THR A 273 -0.83 4.78 4.41
C THR A 273 0.00 4.10 3.33
N ILE A 274 0.33 4.79 2.24
CA ILE A 274 1.07 4.22 1.11
C ILE A 274 2.18 5.19 0.72
N ALA A 275 3.38 4.65 0.45
CA ALA A 275 4.48 5.39 -0.15
C ALA A 275 5.00 4.61 -1.37
N VAL A 276 5.07 5.27 -2.52
CA VAL A 276 5.41 4.65 -3.81
C VAL A 276 6.31 5.56 -4.65
N LYS A 277 6.92 4.97 -5.68
CA LYS A 277 7.69 5.71 -6.68
C LYS A 277 6.79 6.39 -7.70
N GLU A 278 7.12 7.62 -8.03
CA GLU A 278 6.53 8.39 -9.12
C GLU A 278 7.04 7.89 -10.47
N LEU A 279 6.25 8.16 -11.51
CA LEU A 279 6.64 7.99 -12.90
C LEU A 279 7.61 9.10 -13.28
N ARG A 280 8.86 8.73 -13.56
CA ARG A 280 9.95 9.65 -13.85
C ARG A 280 9.61 10.64 -14.98
N GLU A 281 8.84 10.20 -15.97
CA GLU A 281 8.44 11.03 -17.12
C GLU A 281 7.49 12.17 -16.73
N THR A 282 6.82 12.07 -15.59
CA THR A 282 5.87 13.10 -15.11
C THR A 282 6.55 14.26 -14.39
N VAL A 283 7.75 14.03 -13.84
CA VAL A 283 8.44 14.96 -12.94
C VAL A 283 9.95 15.14 -13.21
N PRO A 284 10.41 15.24 -14.47
CA PRO A 284 11.85 15.28 -14.77
C PRO A 284 12.60 16.44 -14.12
N ASN A 285 11.96 17.59 -13.84
CA ASN A 285 12.63 18.74 -13.20
C ASN A 285 12.17 19.03 -11.77
N ILE A 286 11.26 18.27 -11.17
CA ILE A 286 10.69 18.62 -9.84
C ILE A 286 11.77 18.74 -8.76
N PHE A 287 12.71 17.79 -8.76
CA PHE A 287 13.75 17.73 -7.73
C PHE A 287 14.74 18.89 -7.84
N ARG A 288 15.02 19.35 -9.06
CA ARG A 288 15.85 20.54 -9.29
C ARG A 288 15.28 21.75 -8.56
N TYR A 289 13.98 21.96 -8.62
CA TYR A 289 13.34 23.10 -7.93
C TYR A 289 13.25 22.87 -6.41
N ALA A 290 13.00 21.64 -5.96
CA ALA A 290 12.99 21.31 -4.53
C ALA A 290 14.37 21.52 -3.89
N SER A 291 15.43 20.99 -4.51
CA SER A 291 16.81 21.18 -4.06
C SER A 291 17.25 22.64 -4.15
N ALA A 292 16.85 23.36 -5.20
CA ALA A 292 17.11 24.80 -5.31
C ALA A 292 16.42 25.60 -4.20
N TYR A 293 15.19 25.24 -3.80
CA TYR A 293 14.51 25.83 -2.66
C TYR A 293 15.32 25.64 -1.37
N LYS A 294 15.69 24.38 -1.06
CA LYS A 294 16.52 24.06 0.13
C LYS A 294 17.80 24.89 0.15
N ARG A 295 18.55 24.92 -0.97
CA ARG A 295 19.79 25.71 -1.09
C ARG A 295 19.56 27.20 -0.91
N ASN A 296 18.57 27.78 -1.60
CA ASN A 296 18.29 29.22 -1.55
C ASN A 296 17.84 29.68 -0.15
N LYS A 297 17.20 28.79 0.62
CA LYS A 297 16.76 29.05 1.99
C LYS A 297 17.79 28.63 3.05
N GLY A 298 18.90 28.00 2.66
CA GLY A 298 19.89 27.48 3.60
C GLY A 298 19.34 26.42 4.54
N LEU A 299 18.44 25.56 4.04
CA LEU A 299 17.80 24.50 4.82
C LEU A 299 18.67 23.25 4.85
N GLU A 300 19.09 22.88 6.05
CA GLU A 300 19.68 21.57 6.32
C GLU A 300 18.59 20.51 6.49
N SER A 301 18.88 19.28 6.06
CA SER A 301 17.94 18.17 6.25
C SER A 301 17.74 17.89 7.75
N LYS A 302 16.49 17.57 8.11
CA LYS A 302 16.13 17.09 9.45
C LYS A 302 16.00 15.56 9.53
N GLY A 303 16.49 14.83 8.52
CA GLY A 303 16.48 13.38 8.44
C GLY A 303 15.37 12.77 7.57
N LEU A 304 14.37 13.55 7.16
CA LEU A 304 13.28 13.06 6.31
C LEU A 304 13.61 13.19 4.82
N TRP A 305 14.40 14.18 4.42
CA TRP A 305 14.81 14.37 3.02
C TRP A 305 15.49 13.13 2.45
N GLU A 306 16.23 12.42 3.28
CA GLU A 306 16.98 11.21 2.97
C GLU A 306 16.07 10.07 2.47
N MET A 307 14.78 10.08 2.81
CA MET A 307 13.78 9.15 2.28
C MET A 307 13.62 9.29 0.76
N PHE A 308 13.85 10.49 0.23
CA PHE A 308 13.55 10.86 -1.15
C PHE A 308 14.78 10.88 -2.05
N VAL A 309 15.98 10.72 -1.50
CA VAL A 309 17.21 10.74 -2.29
C VAL A 309 17.73 9.34 -2.56
N GLU A 310 18.37 9.15 -3.70
CA GLU A 310 19.13 7.93 -3.97
C GLU A 310 20.31 7.86 -3.02
N LYS A 311 20.58 6.67 -2.48
CA LYS A 311 21.79 6.45 -1.69
C LYS A 311 23.01 6.53 -2.60
N PRO A 312 24.10 7.17 -2.16
CA PRO A 312 25.36 7.04 -2.87
C PRO A 312 25.71 5.54 -2.96
N PRO A 313 26.35 5.09 -4.06
CA PRO A 313 26.87 3.75 -4.14
C PRO A 313 27.75 3.52 -2.91
N GLN A 314 27.51 2.46 -2.15
CA GLN A 314 28.50 2.02 -1.17
C GLN A 314 29.75 1.69 -1.98
N GLU A 315 30.78 2.51 -1.84
CA GLU A 315 32.12 2.09 -2.25
C GLU A 315 32.38 0.81 -1.45
N GLU A 316 32.32 -0.34 -2.12
CA GLU A 316 32.94 -1.53 -1.59
C GLU A 316 34.34 -1.09 -1.19
N GLU A 317 34.68 -1.17 0.11
CA GLU A 317 36.03 -0.96 0.59
C GLU A 317 36.94 -1.93 -0.19
N LYS A 318 37.45 -1.47 -1.34
CA LYS A 318 38.56 -2.09 -2.00
C LYS A 318 39.71 -1.82 -1.06
N ALA A 319 39.96 -2.80 -0.21
CA ALA A 319 41.23 -2.98 0.46
C ALA A 319 42.33 -3.09 -0.61
N ASP A 320 42.76 -1.94 -1.14
CA ASP A 320 44.07 -1.81 -1.75
C ASP A 320 44.60 -0.39 -1.47
N SER A 321 45.21 -0.28 -0.30
CA SER A 321 46.11 0.80 0.04
C SER A 321 47.37 0.74 -0.82
N SER A 322 47.30 1.15 -2.08
CA SER A 322 48.49 1.60 -2.82
C SER A 322 48.15 2.25 -4.17
N LYS A 323 47.91 3.57 -4.15
CA LYS A 323 48.37 4.47 -5.22
C LYS A 323 48.27 5.90 -4.72
N LYS A 324 49.42 6.48 -4.35
CA LYS A 324 49.56 7.94 -4.34
C LYS A 324 49.33 8.40 -5.78
N GLU A 325 48.28 9.17 -6.01
CA GLU A 325 48.08 9.85 -7.28
C GLU A 325 49.25 10.82 -7.49
N ALA A 326 50.03 10.57 -8.54
CA ALA A 326 51.02 11.51 -9.02
C ALA A 326 50.28 12.65 -9.70
N ILE A 327 50.64 13.90 -9.38
CA ILE A 327 50.12 15.10 -10.03
C ILE A 327 50.48 15.01 -11.52
N PRO A 328 49.50 14.98 -12.46
CA PRO A 328 49.82 14.92 -13.88
C PRO A 328 50.52 16.21 -14.32
N GLU A 329 51.68 16.06 -14.96
CA GLU A 329 52.50 17.17 -15.46
C GLU A 329 51.93 17.81 -16.74
N ASP A 330 50.91 17.19 -17.34
CA ASP A 330 50.27 17.62 -18.59
C ASP A 330 48.76 17.88 -18.40
N LEU A 331 48.31 19.10 -18.73
CA LEU A 331 46.90 19.53 -18.69
C LEU A 331 45.99 18.75 -19.67
N ALA A 332 46.58 17.95 -20.58
CA ALA A 332 45.88 17.18 -21.59
C ALA A 332 45.21 15.90 -21.04
N ASP A 333 45.60 15.43 -19.86
CA ASP A 333 45.06 14.21 -19.23
C ASP A 333 43.95 14.49 -18.19
N ILE A 334 43.59 15.76 -17.98
CA ILE A 334 42.45 16.13 -17.13
C ILE A 334 41.16 15.88 -17.91
N LYS A 335 40.57 14.69 -17.75
CA LYS A 335 39.18 14.46 -18.16
C LYS A 335 38.29 15.44 -17.39
N PRO A 336 37.44 16.23 -18.07
CA PRO A 336 36.48 17.05 -17.35
C PRO A 336 35.64 16.16 -16.45
N PRO A 337 35.28 16.62 -15.24
CA PRO A 337 34.44 15.85 -14.34
C PRO A 337 33.15 15.49 -15.08
N GLU A 338 32.75 14.22 -15.00
CA GLU A 338 31.49 13.75 -15.57
C GLU A 338 30.36 14.44 -14.79
N ILE A 339 29.70 15.41 -15.41
CA ILE A 339 28.60 16.15 -14.79
C ILE A 339 27.34 15.31 -14.95
N ASP A 340 26.89 14.74 -13.84
CA ASP A 340 25.58 14.12 -13.76
C ASP A 340 24.49 15.18 -13.91
N ARG A 341 23.70 15.10 -14.98
CA ARG A 341 22.70 16.11 -15.33
C ARG A 341 21.44 16.02 -14.46
N GLU A 342 21.26 14.92 -13.76
CA GLU A 342 20.11 14.65 -12.90
C GLU A 342 20.40 14.94 -11.43
N ALA A 343 21.68 14.95 -11.06
CA ALA A 343 22.11 15.27 -9.71
C ALA A 343 21.98 16.78 -9.44
N MET A 344 21.46 17.11 -8.26
CA MET A 344 21.30 18.48 -7.77
C MET A 344 21.95 18.52 -6.39
N GLU A 345 22.98 19.36 -6.23
CA GLU A 345 23.78 19.41 -4.99
C GLU A 345 24.40 18.06 -4.59
N GLY A 346 24.69 17.20 -5.57
CA GLY A 346 25.23 15.85 -5.35
C GLY A 346 24.19 14.78 -5.01
N GLU A 347 22.90 15.14 -4.96
CA GLU A 347 21.79 14.23 -4.65
C GLU A 347 20.93 13.96 -5.88
N LYS A 348 20.24 12.82 -5.92
CA LYS A 348 19.26 12.48 -6.96
C LYS A 348 17.95 12.08 -6.33
N TYR A 349 16.84 12.41 -6.99
CA TYR A 349 15.53 11.95 -6.55
C TYR A 349 15.34 10.46 -6.84
N ASN A 350 15.00 9.69 -5.81
CA ASN A 350 14.70 8.25 -5.95
C ASN A 350 13.26 7.97 -6.41
N MET A 351 12.50 9.03 -6.72
CA MET A 351 11.09 9.08 -7.10
C MET A 351 10.08 8.77 -5.99
N CYS A 352 10.53 8.52 -4.75
CA CYS A 352 9.62 8.21 -3.65
C CYS A 352 8.74 9.39 -3.25
N HIS A 353 7.49 9.11 -2.92
CA HIS A 353 6.56 10.06 -2.35
C HIS A 353 5.51 9.33 -1.50
N PHE A 354 4.92 10.05 -0.55
CA PHE A 354 3.70 9.65 0.13
C PHE A 354 2.52 9.78 -0.84
N TRP A 355 1.70 8.75 -0.95
CA TRP A 355 0.63 8.70 -1.94
C TRP A 355 -0.60 9.49 -1.45
N SER A 356 -0.73 10.72 -1.93
CA SER A 356 -1.56 11.78 -1.34
C SER A 356 -3.07 11.57 -1.41
N ASN A 357 -3.59 10.55 -2.10
CA ASN A 357 -5.04 10.26 -2.04
C ASN A 357 -5.50 9.86 -0.63
N PHE A 358 -4.59 9.36 0.21
CA PHE A 358 -4.77 9.28 1.65
C PHE A 358 -3.78 10.23 2.32
N GLU A 359 -4.31 11.21 3.05
CA GLU A 359 -3.52 12.13 3.87
C GLU A 359 -4.33 12.51 5.11
N ILE A 360 -3.72 12.42 6.29
CA ILE A 360 -4.21 13.10 7.50
C ILE A 360 -3.13 14.08 7.91
N ALA A 361 -3.39 15.38 7.80
CA ALA A 361 -2.37 16.37 8.05
C ALA A 361 -2.92 17.66 8.65
N ARG A 362 -2.02 18.42 9.28
CA ARG A 362 -2.33 19.75 9.78
C ARG A 362 -2.38 20.75 8.65
N LEU A 363 -3.44 21.53 8.59
CA LEU A 363 -3.62 22.59 7.61
C LEU A 363 -2.65 23.76 7.83
N ASP A 364 -2.16 23.97 9.05
CA ASP A 364 -1.20 25.05 9.34
C ASP A 364 0.20 24.80 8.76
N PHE A 365 0.58 23.54 8.51
CA PHE A 365 1.79 23.22 7.74
C PHE A 365 1.70 23.78 6.33
N PHE A 366 0.58 23.57 5.64
CA PHE A 366 0.37 24.08 4.29
C PHE A 366 0.22 25.60 4.25
N ARG A 367 -0.34 26.20 5.31
CA ARG A 367 -0.45 27.66 5.48
C ARG A 367 0.84 28.32 5.98
N SER A 368 1.86 27.53 6.32
CA SER A 368 3.13 28.07 6.79
C SER A 368 3.80 28.87 5.69
N LYS A 369 4.55 29.90 6.09
CA LYS A 369 5.29 30.73 5.14
C LYS A 369 6.26 29.89 4.32
N GLU A 370 6.90 28.91 4.97
CA GLU A 370 7.88 28.03 4.36
C GLU A 370 7.25 27.18 3.26
N TYR A 371 6.10 26.56 3.53
CA TYR A 371 5.38 25.78 2.53
C TYR A 371 4.85 26.65 1.38
N GLU A 372 4.27 27.82 1.69
CA GLU A 372 3.79 28.76 0.66
C GLU A 372 4.91 29.22 -0.27
N GLU A 373 6.08 29.55 0.26
CA GLU A 373 7.25 29.92 -0.54
C GLU A 373 7.77 28.74 -1.37
N PHE A 374 7.68 27.51 -0.84
CA PHE A 374 8.03 26.30 -1.59
C PHE A 374 7.06 26.09 -2.74
N PHE A 375 5.75 26.13 -2.47
CA PHE A 375 4.71 26.02 -3.48
C PHE A 375 4.81 27.12 -4.53
N GLU A 376 5.06 28.38 -4.16
CA GLU A 376 5.22 29.47 -5.12
C GLU A 376 6.41 29.24 -6.06
N MET A 377 7.55 28.75 -5.54
CA MET A 377 8.68 28.38 -6.39
C MET A 377 8.32 27.27 -7.38
N MET A 378 7.56 26.27 -6.92
CA MET A 378 7.09 25.18 -7.76
C MET A 378 6.08 25.64 -8.81
N ASP A 379 5.12 26.48 -8.42
CA ASP A 379 4.11 27.03 -9.33
C ASP A 379 4.79 27.85 -10.42
N ARG A 380 5.62 28.83 -10.04
CA ARG A 380 6.34 29.75 -10.94
C ARG A 380 7.32 29.05 -11.90
N SER A 381 7.72 27.82 -11.61
CA SER A 381 8.56 27.03 -12.50
C SER A 381 7.86 26.62 -13.81
N GLY A 382 6.52 26.59 -13.81
CA GLY A 382 5.72 26.06 -14.91
C GLY A 382 5.62 24.54 -14.96
N GLY A 383 6.17 23.82 -13.97
CA GLY A 383 6.17 22.36 -13.92
C GLY A 383 4.78 21.71 -13.88
N PHE A 384 3.77 22.39 -13.33
CA PHE A 384 2.39 21.93 -13.41
C PHE A 384 1.80 21.94 -14.82
N TRP A 385 2.42 22.62 -15.80
CA TRP A 385 1.86 22.80 -17.15
C TRP A 385 2.75 22.20 -18.24
N MET A 386 4.07 22.38 -18.12
CA MET A 386 5.05 21.86 -19.07
C MET A 386 5.47 20.42 -18.75
N GLU A 387 5.20 19.97 -17.53
CA GLU A 387 5.33 18.60 -17.03
C GLU A 387 4.00 18.21 -16.34
N ARG A 388 3.95 17.06 -15.68
CA ARG A 388 2.77 16.56 -14.97
C ARG A 388 3.07 16.42 -13.48
N TRP A 389 3.47 17.51 -12.84
CA TRP A 389 3.77 17.48 -11.41
C TRP A 389 2.51 17.16 -10.60
N GLY A 390 2.53 16.02 -9.93
CA GLY A 390 1.49 15.63 -8.98
C GLY A 390 1.63 16.37 -7.65
N ASP A 391 0.52 16.53 -6.94
CA ASP A 391 0.50 17.02 -5.57
C ASP A 391 1.26 16.08 -4.62
N ALA A 392 1.20 14.76 -4.84
CA ALA A 392 1.87 13.77 -4.01
C ALA A 392 3.40 13.98 -3.88
N PRO A 393 4.18 14.08 -4.98
CA PRO A 393 5.61 14.40 -4.88
C PRO A 393 5.88 15.84 -4.40
N ILE A 394 4.99 16.81 -4.68
CA ILE A 394 5.13 18.19 -4.15
C ILE A 394 5.03 18.20 -2.62
N HIS A 395 3.98 17.58 -2.07
CA HIS A 395 3.76 17.44 -0.63
C HIS A 395 4.92 16.69 0.04
N SER A 396 5.39 15.61 -0.59
CA SER A 396 6.45 14.77 -0.06
C SER A 396 7.80 15.48 -0.02
N LEU A 397 8.18 16.19 -1.10
CA LEU A 397 9.42 16.95 -1.14
C LEU A 397 9.36 18.17 -0.20
N ALA A 398 8.21 18.84 -0.08
CA ALA A 398 8.01 19.90 0.90
C ALA A 398 8.16 19.37 2.33
N ALA A 399 7.52 18.24 2.64
CA ALA A 399 7.66 17.56 3.93
C ALA A 399 9.12 17.18 4.19
N GLY A 400 9.81 16.55 3.22
CA GLY A 400 11.23 16.20 3.35
C GLY A 400 12.14 17.39 3.60
N ALA A 401 11.86 18.54 2.99
CA ALA A 401 12.64 19.75 3.16
C ALA A 401 12.37 20.46 4.50
N LEU A 402 11.15 20.36 5.04
CA LEU A 402 10.68 21.20 6.15
C LEU A 402 10.47 20.44 7.47
N LEU A 403 10.28 19.12 7.43
CA LEU A 403 9.91 18.28 8.56
C LEU A 403 10.97 17.23 8.87
N ALA A 404 10.91 16.66 10.06
CA ALA A 404 11.72 15.52 10.51
C ALA A 404 10.90 14.21 10.46
N PRO A 405 11.54 13.03 10.48
CA PRO A 405 10.83 11.74 10.50
C PRO A 405 9.82 11.63 11.66
N ARG A 406 10.14 12.18 12.83
CA ARG A 406 9.24 12.21 14.00
C ARG A 406 7.95 12.99 13.77
N ASP A 407 7.92 13.92 12.81
CA ASP A 407 6.74 14.74 12.50
C ASP A 407 5.76 14.00 11.57
N ILE A 408 6.19 12.89 10.98
CA ILE A 408 5.40 12.05 10.07
C ILE A 408 4.87 10.82 10.82
N HIS A 409 3.66 10.38 10.46
CA HIS A 409 3.07 9.15 10.98
C HIS A 409 2.70 8.19 9.86
N TYR A 410 3.17 6.95 9.96
CA TYR A 410 2.73 5.87 9.10
C TYR A 410 1.56 5.13 9.75
N PHE A 411 0.35 5.29 9.19
CA PHE A 411 -0.86 4.58 9.62
C PHE A 411 -0.83 3.12 9.19
N ARG A 412 0.13 2.36 9.73
CA ARG A 412 0.35 0.94 9.43
C ARG A 412 -0.87 0.10 9.75
N ASP A 413 -1.70 0.50 10.71
CA ASP A 413 -2.91 -0.19 11.14
C ASP A 413 -4.14 0.06 10.26
N PHE A 414 -4.08 1.00 9.30
CA PHE A 414 -5.20 1.32 8.42
C PHE A 414 -5.08 0.53 7.12
N GLY A 415 -5.93 -0.49 6.94
CA GLY A 415 -6.07 -1.13 5.64
C GLY A 415 -6.77 -0.18 4.68
N TYR A 416 -6.12 0.16 3.57
CA TYR A 416 -6.57 1.16 2.61
C TYR A 416 -6.24 0.78 1.17
N ARG A 417 -7.16 1.06 0.25
CA ARG A 417 -6.97 0.90 -1.20
C ARG A 417 -7.57 2.07 -1.93
N HIS A 418 -6.87 2.47 -2.98
CA HIS A 418 -7.39 3.31 -4.04
C HIS A 418 -7.06 2.64 -5.38
N THR A 419 -8.05 2.38 -6.22
CA THR A 419 -7.88 1.66 -7.51
C THR A 419 -7.16 0.29 -7.37
N THR A 420 -5.94 0.15 -7.91
CA THR A 420 -5.17 -1.10 -7.99
C THR A 420 -4.06 -1.22 -6.94
N ILE A 421 -3.85 -0.20 -6.12
CA ILE A 421 -2.80 -0.17 -5.10
C ILE A 421 -3.45 -0.26 -3.72
N GLN A 422 -3.01 -1.24 -2.95
CA GLN A 422 -3.58 -1.60 -1.65
C GLN A 422 -2.47 -1.70 -0.61
N HIS A 423 -2.70 -1.11 0.55
CA HIS A 423 -2.03 -1.41 1.81
C HIS A 423 -3.01 -2.16 2.71
N CYS A 424 -2.64 -3.33 3.19
CA CYS A 424 -3.49 -4.11 4.07
C CYS A 424 -2.68 -4.80 5.18
N PRO A 425 -2.75 -4.29 6.42
CA PRO A 425 -2.00 -4.86 7.52
C PRO A 425 -2.61 -6.16 8.01
N ALA A 426 -1.75 -7.04 8.52
CA ALA A 426 -2.22 -8.21 9.22
C ALA A 426 -2.85 -7.86 10.58
N ASN A 427 -3.87 -8.62 10.95
CA ASN A 427 -4.54 -8.46 12.24
C ASN A 427 -3.61 -8.77 13.41
N ALA A 428 -3.67 -7.91 14.43
CA ALA A 428 -2.91 -8.08 15.65
C ALA A 428 -3.27 -9.40 16.38
N PRO A 429 -2.28 -10.13 16.94
CA PRO A 429 -2.51 -11.39 17.67
C PRO A 429 -3.50 -11.29 18.83
N ALA A 430 -3.59 -10.11 19.44
CA ALA A 430 -4.45 -9.83 20.59
C ALA A 430 -5.34 -8.61 20.31
N ARG A 431 -6.35 -8.43 21.16
CA ARG A 431 -7.25 -7.27 21.18
C ARG A 431 -8.08 -7.06 19.90
N GLN A 432 -8.53 -8.11 19.22
CA GLN A 432 -9.49 -7.93 18.10
C GLN A 432 -10.88 -7.49 18.58
N LEU A 433 -11.23 -7.76 19.84
CA LEU A 433 -12.50 -7.39 20.49
C LEU A 433 -13.77 -7.82 19.72
N THR A 434 -14.91 -7.80 20.41
CA THR A 434 -16.19 -8.08 19.76
C THR A 434 -16.59 -6.92 18.87
N ARG A 435 -17.01 -7.24 17.64
CA ARG A 435 -17.48 -6.27 16.65
C ARG A 435 -18.91 -5.81 16.96
N ILE A 436 -19.18 -4.52 16.72
CA ILE A 436 -20.54 -3.95 16.72
C ILE A 436 -21.07 -3.97 15.27
N PRO A 437 -22.17 -4.69 14.98
CA PRO A 437 -22.76 -4.73 13.63
C PRO A 437 -23.01 -3.33 13.03
N TYR A 438 -22.91 -3.23 11.70
CA TYR A 438 -23.19 -2.03 10.93
C TYR A 438 -24.04 -2.37 9.71
N TYR A 439 -25.34 -2.15 9.85
CA TYR A 439 -26.30 -2.28 8.77
C TYR A 439 -26.41 -0.94 8.04
N GLU A 440 -25.82 -0.88 6.84
CA GLU A 440 -25.87 0.28 5.96
C GLU A 440 -27.32 0.50 5.49
N LYS A 441 -27.97 1.57 5.98
CA LYS A 441 -29.43 1.72 5.90
C LYS A 441 -29.94 2.19 4.55
N THR A 442 -29.08 2.75 3.70
CA THR A 442 -29.50 3.20 2.36
C THR A 442 -29.65 2.03 1.38
N THR A 443 -29.04 0.88 1.67
CA THR A 443 -29.28 -0.36 0.93
C THR A 443 -30.67 -0.91 1.29
N GLU A 444 -31.62 -0.77 0.36
CA GLU A 444 -33.03 -1.13 0.57
C GLU A 444 -33.26 -2.64 0.75
N ASP A 445 -32.48 -3.48 0.06
CA ASP A 445 -32.55 -4.93 0.21
C ASP A 445 -31.95 -5.37 1.55
N GLU A 446 -32.84 -5.75 2.47
CA GLU A 446 -32.48 -6.24 3.81
C GLU A 446 -31.51 -7.41 3.75
N LYS A 447 -31.68 -8.33 2.79
CA LYS A 447 -30.81 -9.49 2.66
C LYS A 447 -29.40 -9.06 2.27
N ALA A 448 -29.26 -8.22 1.25
CA ALA A 448 -27.97 -7.69 0.81
C ALA A 448 -27.25 -6.94 1.95
N ARG A 449 -28.00 -6.16 2.74
CA ARG A 449 -27.46 -5.42 3.90
C ARG A 449 -26.92 -6.34 4.99
N ILE A 450 -27.59 -7.46 5.28
CA ILE A 450 -27.13 -8.46 6.25
C ILE A 450 -25.92 -9.21 5.70
N GLU A 451 -25.96 -9.64 4.44
CA GLU A 451 -24.85 -10.35 3.79
C GLU A 451 -23.56 -9.50 3.74
N GLU A 452 -23.68 -8.19 3.51
CA GLU A 452 -22.56 -7.26 3.59
C GLU A 452 -21.99 -7.16 5.02
N ASP A 453 -22.85 -7.07 6.04
CA ASP A 453 -22.39 -7.03 7.43
C ASP A 453 -21.69 -8.33 7.86
N ASP A 454 -22.26 -9.48 7.47
CA ASP A 454 -21.69 -10.81 7.71
C ASP A 454 -20.35 -10.98 6.99
N TYR A 455 -20.20 -10.44 5.78
CA TYR A 455 -18.93 -10.40 5.07
C TYR A 455 -17.85 -9.70 5.90
N TRP A 456 -18.14 -8.54 6.48
CA TRP A 456 -17.19 -7.80 7.34
C TRP A 456 -17.05 -8.39 8.75
N ALA A 457 -18.00 -9.18 9.22
CA ALA A 457 -17.89 -9.90 10.48
C ALA A 457 -16.79 -10.98 10.45
N SER A 458 -16.52 -11.55 9.28
CA SER A 458 -15.46 -12.56 9.09
C SER A 458 -14.14 -11.92 8.63
N PHE A 459 -13.36 -11.40 9.58
CA PHE A 459 -12.04 -10.81 9.32
C PHE A 459 -10.92 -11.85 9.16
N ASP A 460 -9.77 -11.42 8.63
CA ASP A 460 -8.63 -12.30 8.36
C ASP A 460 -7.97 -12.81 9.64
N ALA A 461 -7.32 -13.99 9.55
CA ALA A 461 -6.61 -14.56 10.69
C ALA A 461 -5.49 -13.63 11.21
N VAL A 462 -5.31 -13.63 12.53
CA VAL A 462 -4.24 -12.86 13.18
C VAL A 462 -2.86 -13.38 12.79
N LYS A 463 -1.86 -12.50 12.76
CA LYS A 463 -0.46 -12.87 12.49
C LYS A 463 0.47 -12.23 13.51
N GLU A 464 1.57 -12.91 13.82
CA GLU A 464 2.64 -12.34 14.64
C GLU A 464 3.10 -11.01 14.07
N ASN A 465 3.29 -10.00 14.94
CA ASN A 465 3.62 -8.61 14.59
C ASN A 465 2.57 -7.87 13.74
N GLY A 466 1.40 -8.44 13.50
CA GLY A 466 0.25 -7.71 12.97
C GLY A 466 -0.18 -6.58 13.91
N VAL A 467 -0.72 -5.51 13.33
CA VAL A 467 -1.22 -4.34 14.08
C VAL A 467 -2.67 -4.01 13.80
N GLY A 468 -3.24 -4.56 12.74
CA GLY A 468 -4.58 -4.25 12.27
C GLY A 468 -5.70 -4.66 13.24
N CYS A 469 -6.82 -3.94 13.14
CA CYS A 469 -8.06 -4.20 13.86
C CYS A 469 -9.13 -4.70 12.87
N ARG A 470 -9.49 -5.97 13.00
CA ARG A 470 -10.52 -6.69 12.23
C ARG A 470 -10.42 -6.44 10.72
N CYS A 471 -9.21 -6.40 10.22
CA CYS A 471 -8.90 -6.25 8.81
C CYS A 471 -9.41 -7.44 8.00
N ARG A 472 -10.05 -7.15 6.87
CA ARG A 472 -10.39 -8.13 5.84
C ARG A 472 -9.87 -7.64 4.49
N CYS A 473 -8.70 -8.13 4.11
CA CYS A 473 -7.99 -7.70 2.91
C CYS A 473 -8.58 -8.34 1.65
N ASP A 474 -8.54 -7.61 0.54
CA ASP A 474 -8.80 -8.20 -0.78
C ASP A 474 -7.63 -9.14 -1.15
N THR A 475 -7.94 -10.37 -1.55
CA THR A 475 -6.95 -11.37 -1.96
C THR A 475 -6.52 -11.22 -3.41
N ASP A 476 -7.31 -10.52 -4.23
CA ASP A 476 -7.04 -10.37 -5.66
C ASP A 476 -5.95 -9.31 -5.91
N ILE A 477 -5.76 -8.40 -4.95
CA ILE A 477 -4.76 -7.34 -5.01
C ILE A 477 -3.74 -7.56 -3.90
N VAL A 478 -2.52 -7.90 -4.32
CA VAL A 478 -1.39 -8.05 -3.40
C VAL A 478 -1.04 -6.69 -2.78
N ASP A 479 -0.69 -6.72 -1.50
CA ASP A 479 -0.19 -5.58 -0.73
C ASP A 479 0.99 -4.86 -1.43
N VAL A 480 1.02 -3.53 -1.34
CA VAL A 480 2.02 -2.70 -2.01
C VAL A 480 3.36 -2.72 -1.32
N GLU A 481 3.43 -2.89 0.01
CA GLU A 481 4.65 -2.70 0.79
C GLU A 481 5.80 -3.58 0.29
N GLY A 482 5.49 -4.81 -0.13
CA GLY A 482 6.46 -5.79 -0.64
C GLY A 482 6.70 -5.76 -2.16
N LYS A 483 6.07 -4.85 -2.91
CA LYS A 483 6.21 -4.76 -4.38
C LYS A 483 7.37 -3.86 -4.79
N GLN A 484 7.90 -4.14 -5.99
CA GLN A 484 8.79 -3.21 -6.67
C GLN A 484 8.07 -1.88 -6.92
N GLY A 485 8.69 -0.77 -6.52
CA GLY A 485 8.09 0.56 -6.57
C GLY A 485 7.47 1.03 -5.25
N SER A 486 7.40 0.18 -4.22
CA SER A 486 7.17 0.60 -2.83
C SER A 486 8.34 1.43 -2.32
N CYS A 487 8.04 2.43 -1.50
CA CYS A 487 9.02 3.27 -0.81
C CYS A 487 9.02 3.06 0.70
N LEU A 488 8.42 1.95 1.17
CA LEU A 488 8.37 1.66 2.59
C LEU A 488 9.74 1.34 3.16
N THR A 489 10.65 0.76 2.36
CA THR A 489 12.01 0.46 2.84
C THR A 489 12.76 1.74 3.18
N GLU A 490 12.66 2.74 2.31
CA GLU A 490 13.21 4.09 2.50
C GLU A 490 12.60 4.78 3.73
N TRP A 491 11.27 4.66 3.93
CA TRP A 491 10.62 5.15 5.16
C TRP A 491 11.16 4.46 6.41
N VAL A 492 11.24 3.13 6.41
CA VAL A 492 11.70 2.36 7.58
C VAL A 492 13.11 2.77 7.98
N GLU A 493 13.98 3.01 7.02
CA GLU A 493 15.35 3.44 7.29
C GLU A 493 15.42 4.80 7.99
N VAL A 494 14.68 5.81 7.51
CA VAL A 494 14.65 7.14 8.16
C VAL A 494 13.85 7.15 9.45
N ALA A 495 12.95 6.19 9.65
CA ALA A 495 12.13 6.05 10.86
C ALA A 495 12.83 5.29 12.02
N GLY A 496 14.13 5.00 11.89
CA GLY A 496 14.94 4.31 12.91
C GLY A 496 15.24 2.84 12.61
N GLY A 497 14.96 2.39 11.39
CA GLY A 497 15.26 1.05 10.89
C GLY A 497 14.28 -0.04 11.33
N TRP A 498 14.63 -1.29 11.01
CA TRP A 498 13.93 -2.45 11.54
C TRP A 498 14.32 -2.66 13.00
N ALA A 499 13.35 -2.94 13.86
CA ALA A 499 13.64 -3.32 15.24
C ALA A 499 14.47 -4.60 15.23
N SER A 500 15.63 -4.58 15.89
CA SER A 500 16.49 -5.76 16.04
C SER A 500 15.69 -6.93 16.64
N PRO A 501 15.87 -8.18 16.15
CA PRO A 501 15.24 -9.37 16.73
C PRO A 501 15.58 -9.58 18.20
#